data_AF-A0A3D2TJJ9-F1
#
_entry.id   AF-A0A3D2TJJ9-F1
#
_cell.length_a   1.000
_cell.length_b   1.000
_cell.length_c   1.000
_cell.angle_alpha   90.00
_cell.angle_beta   90.00
_cell.angle_gamma   90.00
#
_symmetry.space_group_name_H-M   'P 1'
#
loop_
_entity.id
_entity.type
_entity.pdbx_description
1 polymer ?
#
loop_
_entity_poly.entity_id
_entity_poly.type
_entity_poly.pdbx_seq_one_letter_code
_entity_poly.pdbx_strand_id
1 'polypeptide(L)' 'ACVGGGSNAAGMFYPFVDHPEVELVGVEAGGRSPSPGDHASPLTYGSPG' A
#
# COMPACT_ATOMS: atom_id res chain seq x y z
N ALA A 1 -5.13 -2.80 5.05
CA ALA A 1 -6.00 -1.95 4.21
C ALA A 1 -5.52 -1.97 2.76
N CYS A 2 -6.39 -1.74 1.77
CA CYS A 2 -5.94 -1.65 0.37
C CYS A 2 -5.32 -0.29 0.07
N VAL A 3 -4.28 -0.28 -0.77
CA VAL A 3 -3.49 0.90 -1.13
C VAL A 3 -3.52 1.08 -2.64
N GLY A 4 -4.40 1.97 -3.10
CA GLY A 4 -4.32 2.60 -4.42
C GLY A 4 -3.90 4.05 -4.26
N GLY A 5 -4.88 4.95 -4.07
CA GLY A 5 -4.62 6.33 -3.62
C GLY A 5 -4.34 6.46 -2.10
N GLY A 6 -4.51 5.39 -1.33
CA GLY A 6 -4.12 5.32 0.08
C GLY A 6 -5.09 5.92 1.10
N SER A 7 -6.16 6.64 0.72
CA SER A 7 -7.02 7.36 1.66
C SER A 7 -7.69 6.48 2.73
N ASN A 8 -8.26 5.32 2.35
CA ASN A 8 -8.83 4.40 3.36
C ASN A 8 -7.74 3.83 4.28
N ALA A 9 -6.57 3.48 3.74
CA ALA A 9 -5.47 2.91 4.50
C ALA A 9 -4.93 3.91 5.51
N ALA A 10 -4.67 5.14 5.08
CA ALA A 10 -4.23 6.22 5.95
C ALA A 10 -5.23 6.50 7.07
N GLY A 11 -6.53 6.60 6.75
CA GLY A 11 -7.57 6.81 7.75
C GLY A 11 -7.68 5.66 8.76
N MET A 12 -7.51 4.42 8.31
CA MET A 12 -7.54 3.24 9.18
C MET A 12 -6.28 3.11 10.05
N PHE A 13 -5.12 3.49 9.52
CA PHE A 13 -3.83 3.37 10.20
C PHE A 13 -3.55 4.51 11.17
N TYR A 14 -4.11 5.70 10.95
CA TYR A 14 -3.83 6.90 11.75
C TYR A 14 -3.94 6.69 13.27
N PRO A 15 -4.96 6.00 13.82
CA PRO A 15 -5.05 5.78 15.28
C PRO A 15 -3.95 4.86 15.85
N PHE A 16 -3.23 4.13 15.00
CA PHE A 16 -2.27 3.10 15.39
C PHE A 16 -0.82 3.45 15.04
N VAL A 17 -0.56 4.62 14.45
CA VAL A 17 0.79 5.00 13.99
C VAL A 17 1.82 5.09 15.13
N ASP A 18 1.37 5.44 16.34
CA ASP A 18 2.21 5.54 17.54
C ASP A 18 2.22 4.25 18.38
N HIS A 19 1.59 3.18 17.88
CA HIS A 19 1.47 1.88 18.55
C HIS A 19 2.38 0.85 17.86
N PRO A 20 3.69 0.78 18.19
CA PRO A 20 4.65 -0.08 17.49
C PRO A 20 4.35 -1.58 17.61
N GLU A 21 3.54 -1.98 18.60
CA GLU A 21 3.03 -3.34 18.76
C GLU A 21 1.98 -3.74 17.71
N VAL A 22 1.40 -2.78 16.98
CA VAL A 22 0.38 -3.00 15.95
C VAL A 22 1.03 -3.03 14.57
N GLU A 23 1.00 -4.19 13.92
CA GLU A 23 1.47 -4.31 12.54
C GLU A 23 0.48 -3.67 11.55
N LEU A 24 0.98 -2.73 10.75
CA LEU A 24 0.18 -2.01 9.76
C LEU A 24 0.44 -2.56 8.35
N VAL A 25 -0.46 -3.40 7.85
CA VAL A 25 -0.30 -4.05 6.53
C VAL A 25 -1.15 -3.36 5.45
N GLY A 26 -0.48 -2.73 4.49
CA GLY A 26 -1.05 -2.18 3.26
C GLY A 26 -0.91 -3.14 2.07
N VAL A 27 -1.94 -3.28 1.25
CA VAL A 27 -1.93 -4.19 0.08
C VAL A 27 -2.25 -3.43 -1.20
N GLU A 28 -1.32 -3.44 -2.16
CA GLU A 28 -1.51 -2.88 -3.50
C GLU A 28 -2.09 -3.91 -4.49
N ALA A 29 -2.63 -3.44 -5.62
CA ALA A 29 -3.21 -4.31 -6.63
C ALA A 29 -2.14 -4.95 -7.52
N GLY A 30 -1.76 -6.20 -7.23
CA GLY A 30 -0.70 -6.95 -7.92
C GLY A 30 -0.98 -7.34 -9.38
N GLY A 31 -2.22 -7.19 -9.84
CA GLY A 31 -2.57 -7.35 -11.26
C GLY A 31 -2.30 -8.75 -11.83
N ARG A 32 -1.84 -8.82 -13.08
CA ARG A 32 -1.62 -10.08 -13.81
C ARG A 32 -0.20 -10.64 -13.63
N SER A 33 0.77 -9.75 -13.50
CA SER A 33 2.20 -10.07 -13.46
C SER A 33 2.99 -8.91 -12.84
N PRO A 34 4.26 -9.10 -12.46
CA PRO A 34 5.15 -8.02 -12.00
C PRO A 34 5.72 -7.16 -13.14
N SER A 35 5.37 -7.45 -14.40
CA SER A 35 5.86 -6.68 -15.54
C SER A 35 5.23 -5.28 -15.58
N PRO A 36 5.97 -4.23 -16.01
CA PRO A 36 5.43 -2.88 -16.12
C PRO A 36 4.14 -2.84 -16.95
N GLY A 37 3.11 -2.19 -16.41
CA GLY A 37 1.79 -2.08 -17.04
C GLY A 37 0.81 -3.21 -16.72
N ASP A 38 1.25 -4.28 -16.04
CA ASP A 38 0.37 -5.40 -15.64
C ASP A 38 -0.17 -5.32 -14.22
N HIS A 39 0.25 -4.32 -13.44
CA HIS A 39 -0.13 -4.13 -12.04
C HIS A 39 -0.31 -2.64 -11.70
N ALA A 40 -0.92 -2.37 -10.54
CA ALA A 40 -1.05 -1.03 -9.95
C ALA A 40 -0.44 -1.05 -8.53
N SER A 41 0.87 -1.32 -8.48
CA SER A 41 1.64 -1.49 -7.24
C SER A 41 2.94 -0.67 -7.26
N PRO A 42 2.83 0.68 -7.33
CA PRO A 42 3.99 1.56 -7.42
C PRO A 42 4.86 1.56 -6.16
N LEU A 43 4.36 1.24 -4.96
CA LEU A 43 5.19 1.11 -3.76
C LEU A 43 6.07 -0.16 -3.82
N THR A 44 5.57 -1.20 -4.47
CA THR A 44 6.28 -2.47 -4.61
C THR A 44 7.32 -2.45 -5.75
N TYR A 45 6.96 -1.94 -6.93
CA TYR A 45 7.78 -2.03 -8.14
C TYR A 45 8.23 -0.68 -8.72
N GLY A 46 7.71 0.43 -8.19
CA GLY A 46 8.09 1.77 -8.61
C GLY A 46 9.27 2.32 -7.82
N SER A 47 9.60 3.58 -8.10
CA SER A 47 10.55 4.36 -7.32
C SER A 47 9.88 5.65 -6.85
N PRO A 48 10.24 6.18 -5.68
CA PRO A 48 9.91 7.55 -5.32
C PRO A 48 10.33 8.52 -6.44
N GLY A 49 9.49 9.54 -6.68
CA GLY A 49 9.77 10.62 -7.63
C GLY A 49 10.76 11.64 -7.11
#